data_AF-A0A0D2M7S0-F1
#
_entry.id   AF-A0A0D2M7S0-F1
#
_cell.length_a   1.000
_cell.length_b   1.000
_cell.length_c   1.000
_cell.angle_alpha   90.00
_cell.angle_beta   90.00
_cell.angle_gamma   90.00
#
_symmetry.space_group_name_H-M   'P 1'
#
loop_
_entity.id
_entity.type
_entity.pdbx_description
1 polymer ?
#
loop_
_entity_poly.entity_id
_entity_poly.type
_entity_poly.pdbx_seq_one_letter_code
_entity_poly.pdbx_strand_id
1 'polypeptide(L)'
;MGGTAASAADESIEVPGGRVPVTRRLAFQGGPASPDTPKVPCYRALDGAGRPLEGAAVPHPLGEEDALRLYVAMAKMQVMDTLFYEAQRQGRFSFYMTCAGEEAAIIASAAGLDPKDQVFAQYREQGVLLWRGFSFDDFANQAS
;
A
#
# COMPACT_ATOMS: atom_id res chain seq x y z
N MET A 1 -43.54 -9.98 -4.77
CA MET A 1 -42.78 -8.94 -5.50
C MET A 1 -41.33 -9.11 -5.13
N GLY A 2 -40.55 -9.73 -6.01
CA GLY A 2 -39.17 -10.13 -5.75
C GLY A 2 -38.21 -8.96 -5.88
N GLY A 3 -37.44 -8.70 -4.83
CA GLY A 3 -36.27 -7.83 -4.89
C GLY A 3 -35.14 -8.57 -5.60
N THR A 4 -34.72 -8.04 -6.75
CA THR A 4 -33.54 -8.51 -7.47
C THR A 4 -32.29 -8.20 -6.65
N ALA A 5 -31.63 -9.23 -6.14
CA ALA A 5 -30.31 -9.12 -5.55
C ALA A 5 -29.32 -8.66 -6.63
N ALA A 6 -28.68 -7.51 -6.42
CA ALA A 6 -27.64 -7.01 -7.31
C ALA A 6 -26.48 -8.03 -7.33
N SER A 7 -26.24 -8.61 -8.50
CA SER A 7 -25.11 -9.49 -8.79
C SER A 7 -23.80 -8.75 -8.51
N ALA A 8 -22.91 -9.34 -7.71
CA ALA A 8 -21.62 -8.77 -7.30
C ALA A 8 -20.59 -8.60 -8.43
N ALA A 9 -20.99 -8.78 -9.69
CA ALA A 9 -20.10 -8.82 -10.86
C ALA A 9 -19.85 -7.45 -11.53
N ASP A 10 -20.48 -6.37 -11.07
CA ASP A 10 -20.51 -5.08 -11.79
C ASP A 10 -19.77 -3.92 -11.07
N GLU A 11 -19.01 -4.22 -10.01
CA GLU A 11 -18.26 -3.19 -9.28
C GLU A 11 -16.89 -2.94 -9.95
N SER A 12 -16.66 -1.72 -10.43
CA SER A 12 -15.41 -1.30 -11.11
C SER A 12 -14.83 -0.04 -10.47
N ILE A 13 -13.50 0.05 -10.39
CA ILE A 13 -12.79 1.24 -9.91
C ILE A 13 -12.26 2.03 -11.12
N GLU A 14 -12.37 3.37 -11.06
CA GLU A 14 -11.70 4.26 -12.00
C GLU A 14 -10.28 4.55 -11.56
N VAL A 15 -9.33 4.25 -12.44
CA VAL A 15 -7.90 4.59 -12.28
C VAL A 15 -7.43 5.36 -13.52
N PRO A 16 -6.32 6.12 -13.42
CA PRO A 16 -5.66 6.67 -14.61
C PRO A 16 -5.37 5.54 -15.61
N GLY A 17 -5.96 5.58 -16.81
CA GLY A 17 -5.89 4.49 -17.79
C GLY A 17 -7.17 3.64 -17.94
N GLY A 18 -8.24 3.95 -17.20
CA GLY A 18 -9.60 3.46 -17.45
C GLY A 18 -10.20 2.67 -16.28
N ARG A 19 -11.33 1.99 -16.54
CA ARG A 19 -12.06 1.22 -15.53
C ARG A 19 -11.47 -0.18 -15.35
N VAL A 20 -11.32 -0.62 -14.11
CA VAL A 20 -10.81 -1.94 -13.73
C VAL A 20 -11.85 -2.67 -12.88
N PRO A 21 -12.23 -3.93 -13.22
CA PRO A 21 -13.16 -4.71 -12.42
C PRO A 21 -12.54 -5.10 -11.06
N VAL A 22 -13.38 -5.12 -10.01
CA VAL A 22 -12.96 -5.50 -8.65
C VAL A 22 -13.19 -7.00 -8.43
N THR A 23 -12.28 -7.67 -7.74
CA THR A 23 -12.48 -9.04 -7.24
C THR A 23 -12.32 -9.10 -5.73
N ARG A 24 -13.15 -9.92 -5.08
CA ARG A 24 -13.04 -10.25 -3.64
C ARG A 24 -12.20 -11.51 -3.39
N ARG A 25 -11.79 -12.19 -4.46
CA ARG A 25 -10.98 -13.41 -4.44
C ARG A 25 -9.63 -13.13 -5.09
N LEU A 26 -8.55 -13.38 -4.37
CA LEU A 26 -7.21 -13.36 -4.93
C LEU A 26 -7.02 -14.58 -5.83
N ALA A 27 -6.78 -14.34 -7.12
CA ALA A 27 -6.54 -15.39 -8.11
C ALA A 27 -5.37 -14.98 -9.00
N PHE A 28 -4.33 -15.80 -9.03
CA PHE A 28 -3.21 -15.62 -9.94
C PHE A 28 -3.65 -16.06 -11.34
N GLN A 29 -3.66 -15.12 -12.29
CA GLN A 29 -3.85 -15.39 -13.71
C GLN A 29 -2.51 -15.21 -14.42
N GLY A 30 -2.11 -16.17 -15.25
CA GLY A 30 -0.80 -16.17 -15.92
C GLY A 30 -0.88 -16.59 -17.39
N GLY A 31 -0.04 -15.96 -18.21
CA GLY A 31 0.28 -16.32 -19.60
C GLY A 31 0.41 -15.10 -20.53
N PRO A 32 1.51 -14.94 -21.30
CA PRO A 32 1.64 -13.83 -22.25
C PRO A 32 0.83 -14.07 -23.53
N ALA A 33 0.21 -12.99 -24.01
CA ALA A 33 -0.37 -12.77 -25.33
C ALA A 33 -1.71 -13.47 -25.66
N SER A 34 -2.82 -12.85 -25.23
CA SER A 34 -4.03 -12.78 -26.06
C SER A 34 -4.51 -11.31 -26.12
N PRO A 35 -4.84 -10.76 -27.30
CA PRO A 35 -5.44 -9.43 -27.43
C PRO A 35 -6.79 -9.31 -26.67
N ASP A 36 -7.43 -10.44 -26.36
CA ASP A 36 -8.69 -10.53 -25.61
C ASP A 36 -8.50 -10.89 -24.13
N THR A 37 -7.29 -10.73 -23.57
CA THR A 37 -7.05 -11.04 -22.15
C THR A 37 -7.88 -10.09 -21.28
N PRO A 38 -8.87 -10.57 -20.52
CA PRO A 38 -9.65 -9.72 -19.63
C PRO A 38 -8.72 -9.08 -18.59
N LYS A 39 -8.96 -7.80 -18.26
CA LYS A 39 -8.17 -7.08 -17.26
C LYS A 39 -8.12 -7.88 -15.97
N VAL A 40 -6.91 -8.10 -15.45
CA VAL A 40 -6.71 -8.75 -14.15
C VAL A 40 -7.46 -7.95 -13.09
N PRO A 41 -8.39 -8.56 -12.35
CA PRO A 41 -9.22 -7.83 -11.40
C PRO A 41 -8.41 -7.44 -10.15
N CYS A 42 -8.75 -6.28 -9.56
CA CYS A 42 -8.06 -5.76 -8.37
C CYS A 42 -8.61 -6.41 -7.09
N TYR A 43 -7.72 -7.01 -6.28
CA TYR A 43 -8.09 -7.54 -4.97
C TYR A 43 -8.34 -6.41 -3.98
N ARG A 44 -9.48 -6.45 -3.29
CA ARG A 44 -9.88 -5.47 -2.28
C ARG A 44 -10.54 -6.16 -1.09
N ALA A 45 -10.06 -5.85 0.12
CA ALA A 45 -10.58 -6.41 1.37
C ALA A 45 -11.50 -5.44 2.15
N LEU A 46 -11.26 -4.13 2.03
CA LEU A 46 -11.98 -3.09 2.78
C LEU A 46 -12.74 -2.14 1.85
N ASP A 47 -13.87 -1.61 2.32
CA ASP A 47 -14.59 -0.53 1.67
C ASP A 47 -13.93 0.85 1.92
N GLY A 48 -14.50 1.92 1.33
CA GLY A 48 -13.97 3.28 1.51
C GLY A 48 -14.14 3.86 2.92
N ALA A 49 -14.93 3.22 3.77
CA ALA A 49 -15.09 3.55 5.19
C ALA A 49 -14.21 2.66 6.09
N GLY A 50 -13.35 1.82 5.50
CA GLY A 50 -12.47 0.89 6.23
C GLY A 50 -13.19 -0.35 6.77
N ARG A 51 -14.42 -0.65 6.33
CA ARG A 51 -15.17 -1.84 6.77
C ARG A 51 -14.84 -3.04 5.88
N PRO A 52 -14.72 -4.25 6.44
CA PRO A 52 -14.50 -5.46 5.63
C PRO A 52 -15.63 -5.68 4.62
N LEU A 53 -15.27 -6.02 3.38
CA LEU A 53 -16.23 -6.41 2.35
C LEU A 53 -16.76 -7.82 2.64
N GLU A 54 -18.06 -8.03 2.43
CA GLU A 54 -18.69 -9.33 2.61
C GLU A 54 -18.05 -10.38 1.69
N GLY A 55 -17.61 -11.50 2.29
CA GLY A 55 -16.93 -12.58 1.58
C GLY A 55 -15.48 -12.30 1.19
N ALA A 56 -14.86 -11.21 1.66
CA ALA A 56 -13.44 -10.95 1.46
C ALA A 56 -12.60 -12.01 2.18
N ALA A 57 -11.80 -12.75 1.41
CA ALA A 57 -10.87 -13.73 1.96
C ALA A 57 -9.58 -13.02 2.41
N VAL A 58 -9.44 -12.78 3.71
CA VAL A 58 -8.18 -12.30 4.30
C VAL A 58 -7.31 -13.51 4.63
N PRO A 59 -6.22 -13.77 3.88
CA PRO A 59 -5.48 -15.04 3.97
C PRO A 59 -4.68 -15.19 5.28
N HIS A 60 -4.36 -14.08 5.95
CA HIS A 60 -3.74 -14.08 7.27
C HIS A 60 -4.44 -13.08 8.18
N PRO A 61 -5.06 -13.52 9.28
CA PRO A 61 -5.65 -12.61 10.25
C PRO A 61 -4.54 -11.76 10.87
N LEU A 62 -4.74 -10.44 10.87
CA LEU A 62 -3.82 -9.48 11.46
C LEU A 62 -4.18 -9.28 12.92
N GLY A 63 -3.22 -9.45 13.83
CA GLY A 63 -3.40 -9.15 15.24
C GLY A 63 -3.60 -7.65 15.48
N GLU A 64 -4.25 -7.27 16.58
CA GLU A 64 -4.45 -5.86 16.94
C GLU A 64 -3.11 -5.12 17.08
N GLU A 65 -2.11 -5.76 17.70
CA GLU A 65 -0.77 -5.19 17.86
C GLU A 65 -0.10 -4.89 16.51
N ASP A 66 -0.15 -5.84 15.57
CA ASP A 66 0.43 -5.67 14.24
C ASP A 66 -0.33 -4.60 13.44
N ALA A 67 -1.66 -4.57 13.55
CA ALA A 67 -2.49 -3.54 12.94
C ALA A 67 -2.17 -2.14 13.46
N LEU A 68 -2.00 -2.01 14.78
CA LEU A 68 -1.62 -0.75 15.41
C LEU A 68 -0.21 -0.35 14.99
N ARG A 69 0.73 -1.30 14.94
CA ARG A 69 2.11 -1.04 14.52
C ARG A 69 2.17 -0.56 13.06
N LEU A 70 1.41 -1.19 12.16
CA LEU A 70 1.26 -0.75 10.77
C LEU A 70 0.72 0.68 10.69
N TYR A 71 -0.34 0.97 11.43
CA TYR A 71 -0.93 2.31 11.49
C TYR A 71 0.07 3.36 11.98
N VAL A 72 0.75 3.10 13.09
CA VAL A 72 1.76 4.00 13.66
C VAL A 72 2.92 4.20 12.68
N ALA A 73 3.36 3.17 11.96
CA ALA A 73 4.41 3.29 10.96
C ALA A 73 3.96 4.18 9.78
N MET A 74 2.73 4.04 9.29
CA MET A 74 2.19 4.90 8.22
C MET A 74 2.11 6.36 8.66
N ALA A 75 1.63 6.62 9.88
CA ALA A 75 1.58 7.96 10.44
C ALA A 75 2.99 8.57 10.62
N LYS A 76 3.96 7.78 11.12
CA LYS A 76 5.36 8.22 11.26
C LYS A 76 5.98 8.59 9.92
N MET A 77 5.74 7.79 8.88
CA MET A 77 6.21 8.08 7.53
C MET A 77 5.67 9.43 7.04
N GLN A 78 4.36 9.67 7.20
CA GLN A 78 3.75 10.94 6.78
C GLN A 78 4.33 12.16 7.50
N VAL A 79 4.62 12.02 8.80
CA VAL A 79 5.29 13.08 9.59
C VAL A 79 6.72 13.30 9.09
N MET A 80 7.48 12.24 8.88
CA MET A 80 8.85 12.31 8.36
C MET A 80 8.88 12.99 6.98
N ASP A 81 7.99 12.59 6.08
CA ASP A 81 7.83 13.17 4.75
C ASP A 81 7.61 14.69 4.82
N THR A 82 6.73 15.13 5.72
CA THR A 82 6.44 16.56 5.91
C THR A 82 7.68 17.31 6.39
N LEU A 83 8.37 16.79 7.41
CA LEU A 83 9.55 17.44 8.01
C LEU A 83 10.71 17.56 7.01
N PHE A 84 11.03 16.48 6.30
CA PHE A 84 12.14 16.48 5.36
C PHE A 84 11.82 17.24 4.07
N TYR A 85 10.57 17.26 3.63
CA TYR A 85 10.14 18.13 2.55
C TYR A 85 10.31 19.61 2.91
N GLU A 86 9.91 20.01 4.12
CA GLU A 86 10.12 21.38 4.60
C GLU A 86 11.60 21.74 4.75
N ALA A 87 12.42 20.83 5.27
CA ALA A 87 13.86 21.01 5.40
C ALA A 87 14.54 21.16 4.02
N GLN A 88 14.11 20.39 3.02
CA GLN A 88 14.55 20.53 1.63
C GLN A 88 14.23 21.92 1.08
N ARG A 89 13.02 22.44 1.34
CA ARG A 89 12.63 23.79 0.92
C ARG A 89 13.44 24.91 1.60
N GLN A 90 14.01 24.63 2.76
CA GLN A 90 14.93 25.54 3.46
C GLN A 90 16.39 25.38 3.00
N GLY A 91 16.67 24.53 2.01
CA GLY A 91 18.01 24.26 1.51
C GLY A 91 18.88 23.44 2.46
N ARG A 92 18.29 22.75 3.44
CA ARG A 92 19.01 21.86 4.37
C ARG A 92 19.33 20.49 3.75
N PHE A 93 18.62 20.11 2.69
CA PHE A 93 18.84 18.91 1.92
C PHE A 93 18.82 19.22 0.42
N SER A 94 19.70 18.57 -0.34
CA SER A 94 19.79 18.77 -1.79
C SER A 94 18.61 18.15 -2.55
N PHE A 95 18.04 17.06 -2.04
CA PHE A 95 16.96 16.31 -2.69
C PHE A 95 16.12 15.54 -1.67
N TYR A 96 14.80 15.52 -1.85
CA TYR A 96 13.88 14.69 -1.05
C TYR A 96 12.62 14.34 -1.86
N MET A 97 12.14 13.10 -1.73
CA MET A 97 10.90 12.62 -2.36
C MET A 97 9.93 12.09 -1.31
N THR A 98 8.68 12.53 -1.39
CA THR A 98 7.59 12.06 -0.53
C THR A 98 6.94 10.81 -1.13
N CYS A 99 6.38 9.94 -0.30
CA CYS A 99 5.59 8.76 -0.68
C CYS A 99 4.13 8.87 -0.23
N ALA A 100 3.62 10.11 -0.13
CA ALA A 100 2.23 10.39 0.23
C ALA A 100 1.24 9.62 -0.65
N GLY A 101 0.34 8.86 -0.01
CA GLY A 101 -0.64 7.98 -0.67
C GLY A 101 -0.15 6.57 -0.98
N GLU A 102 1.13 6.27 -0.79
CA GLU A 102 1.73 4.95 -1.02
C GLU A 102 2.21 4.28 0.29
N GLU A 103 1.95 4.90 1.44
CA GLU A 103 2.49 4.49 2.74
C GLU A 103 2.09 3.06 3.10
N ALA A 104 0.82 2.74 2.88
CA ALA A 104 0.28 1.41 3.13
C ALA A 104 0.92 0.35 2.23
N ALA A 105 1.14 0.66 0.95
CA ALA A 105 1.74 -0.28 0.01
C ALA A 105 3.19 -0.62 0.41
N ILE A 106 3.96 0.39 0.82
CA ILE A 106 5.37 0.23 1.20
C ILE A 106 5.49 -0.49 2.55
N ILE A 107 4.74 -0.04 3.57
CA ILE A 107 4.89 -0.56 4.93
C ILE A 107 4.26 -1.95 5.05
N ALA A 108 3.08 -2.18 4.47
CA ALA A 108 2.42 -3.48 4.57
C ALA A 108 3.18 -4.56 3.77
N SER A 109 3.78 -4.21 2.63
CA SER A 109 4.65 -5.13 1.90
C SER A 109 5.89 -5.48 2.72
N ALA A 110 6.52 -4.51 3.39
CA ALA A 110 7.64 -4.77 4.30
C ALA A 110 7.25 -5.64 5.50
N ALA A 111 6.04 -5.46 6.03
CA ALA A 111 5.52 -6.25 7.14
C ALA A 111 5.20 -7.70 6.77
N GLY A 112 4.88 -7.96 5.50
CA GLY A 112 4.67 -9.32 4.99
C GLY A 112 5.95 -10.12 4.74
N LEU A 113 7.13 -9.52 4.89
CA LEU A 113 8.43 -10.15 4.68
C LEU A 113 9.07 -10.60 6.00
N ASP A 114 9.94 -11.61 5.92
CA ASP A 114 10.82 -11.94 7.04
C ASP A 114 11.84 -10.79 7.24
N PRO A 115 12.23 -10.47 8.48
CA PRO A 115 13.25 -9.45 8.74
C PRO A 115 14.58 -9.68 8.01
N LYS A 116 14.90 -10.93 7.63
CA LYS A 116 16.13 -11.30 6.90
C LYS A 116 15.97 -11.24 5.38
N ASP A 117 14.76 -11.05 4.87
CA ASP A 117 14.54 -10.94 3.43
C ASP A 117 15.22 -9.68 2.89
N GLN A 118 15.90 -9.84 1.76
CA GLN A 118 16.53 -8.73 1.07
C GLN A 118 15.47 -7.90 0.34
N VAL A 119 15.54 -6.58 0.52
CA VAL A 119 14.67 -5.63 -0.17
C VAL A 119 15.54 -4.73 -1.03
N PHE A 120 15.30 -4.77 -2.33
CA PHE A 120 15.91 -3.84 -3.29
C PHE A 120 14.93 -2.68 -3.50
N ALA A 121 15.16 -1.61 -2.75
CA ALA A 121 14.35 -0.39 -2.77
C ALA A 121 14.78 0.58 -3.89
N GLN A 122 13.86 1.44 -4.33
CA GLN A 122 14.14 2.64 -5.12
C GLN A 122 14.15 3.88 -4.20
N TYR A 123 13.75 5.04 -4.72
CA TYR A 123 13.80 6.32 -4.01
C TYR A 123 12.56 6.65 -3.17
N ARG A 124 11.50 5.82 -3.18
CA ARG A 124 10.23 6.08 -2.47
C ARG A 124 9.91 5.06 -1.37
N GLU A 125 10.80 4.09 -1.12
CA GLU A 125 10.54 2.94 -0.26
C GLU A 125 11.16 3.09 1.14
N GLN A 126 11.37 4.34 1.60
CA GLN A 126 11.84 4.66 2.96
C GLN A 126 11.00 4.02 4.09
N GLY A 127 9.76 3.65 3.80
CA GLY A 127 8.90 2.90 4.72
C GLY A 127 9.40 1.54 5.13
N VAL A 128 10.16 0.88 4.25
CA VAL A 128 10.75 -0.44 4.55
C VAL A 128 11.76 -0.29 5.69
N LEU A 129 12.61 0.75 5.61
CA LEU A 129 13.61 1.04 6.64
C LEU A 129 12.94 1.47 7.95
N LEU A 130 11.93 2.33 7.87
CA LEU A 130 11.14 2.75 9.03
C LEU A 130 10.48 1.54 9.74
N TRP A 131 9.89 0.62 8.98
CA TRP A 131 9.31 -0.61 9.51
C TRP A 131 10.34 -1.51 10.21
N ARG A 132 11.56 -1.56 9.65
CA ARG A 132 12.70 -2.32 10.16
C ARG A 132 13.48 -1.62 11.28
N GLY A 133 12.96 -0.49 11.79
CA GLY A 133 13.46 0.14 13.01
C GLY A 133 14.40 1.33 12.82
N PHE A 134 14.56 1.84 11.60
CA PHE A 134 15.30 3.09 11.38
C PHE A 134 14.61 4.25 12.11
N SER A 135 15.41 5.03 12.83
CA SER A 135 14.98 6.25 13.49
C SER A 135 15.01 7.43 12.52
N PHE A 136 14.34 8.53 12.88
CA PHE A 136 14.40 9.76 12.09
C PHE A 136 15.81 10.35 12.02
N ASP A 137 16.61 10.15 13.06
CA ASP A 137 18.01 10.57 13.10
C ASP A 137 18.84 9.76 12.09
N ASP A 138 18.59 8.45 11.95
CA ASP A 138 19.27 7.61 10.96
C ASP A 138 18.99 8.10 9.53
N PHE A 139 17.76 8.51 9.23
CA PHE A 139 17.41 9.09 7.93
C PHE A 139 18.06 10.46 7.73
N ALA A 140 18.05 11.33 8.74
CA ALA A 140 18.65 12.66 8.66
C ALA A 140 20.16 12.58 8.38
N ASN A 141 20.86 11.64 9.03
CA ASN A 141 22.29 11.41 8.85
C ASN A 141 22.67 10.92 7.44
N GLN A 142 21.73 10.38 6.66
CA GLN A 142 21.94 9.98 5.26
C GLN A 142 21.66 11.11 4.27
N ALA A 143 20.87 12.11 4.67
CA ALA A 143 20.44 13.20 3.81
C ALA A 143 21.36 14.44 3.89
N SER A 144 22.21 14.52 4.92
CA SER A 144 23.15 15.61 5.20
C SER A 144 24.52 15.43 4.54
#